data_AF-A0A4S8KYB5-F1
#
_entry.id   AF-A0A4S8KYB5-F1
#
_cell.length_a   1.000
_cell.length_b   1.000
_cell.length_c   1.000
_cell.angle_alpha   90.00
_cell.angle_beta   90.00
_cell.angle_gamma   90.00
#
_symmetry.space_group_name_H-M   'P 1'
#
loop_
_entity.id
_entity.type
_entity.pdbx_description
1 polymer ?
#
loop_
_entity_poly.entity_id
_entity_poly.type
_entity_poly.pdbx_seq_one_letter_code
_entity_poly.pdbx_strand_id
1 'polypeptide(L)'
;MILQTGNKPINEYFNPSLFPGMYPTLFPYGDCGFEDERRDPKLSLELHAEYLLDIDGGMFRKHWSFLFVIFNLIQRRKVHFQTHLAVQRKNFHRIANQITNISTSTLLQLSKKIEAEKTVSTLTPSESQAMSLLNQVKTITTHVPGSSGAKLRMRNEIKSYFGYFGMPHLYFTFNPSAVHSPIMQVIFGDDSIDMDLEHPLVPDPHIRALRVAADPVAAADFFEFSWRALFGTLLGWDFEQNRTKPGGGVFGHIRAFYGCSE
;
A
#
# COMPACT_ATOMS: atom_id res chain seq x y z
N MET A 1 28.75 14.50 12.51
CA MET A 1 27.58 14.53 11.62
C MET A 1 26.59 15.53 12.20
N ILE A 2 26.47 16.71 11.59
CA ILE A 2 25.64 17.81 12.10
C ILE A 2 24.27 17.68 11.43
N LEU A 3 23.24 17.29 12.17
CA LEU A 3 21.86 17.32 11.69
C LEU A 3 21.42 18.79 11.62
N GLN A 4 21.31 19.35 10.42
CA GLN A 4 20.80 20.71 10.25
C GLN A 4 19.32 20.75 10.58
N THR A 5 18.96 21.37 11.70
CA THR A 5 17.57 21.68 12.04
C THR A 5 17.23 23.07 11.50
N GLY A 6 16.22 23.15 10.63
CA GLY A 6 15.74 24.40 10.04
C GLY A 6 14.33 24.74 10.52
N ASN A 7 14.01 26.03 10.64
CA ASN A 7 12.65 26.53 10.92
C ASN A 7 11.83 26.76 9.64
N LYS A 8 12.41 26.51 8.46
CA LYS A 8 11.75 26.65 7.16
C LYS A 8 11.41 25.27 6.60
N PRO A 9 10.15 25.01 6.23
CA PRO A 9 9.79 23.77 5.57
C PRO A 9 10.52 23.68 4.23
N ILE A 10 11.04 22.49 3.92
CA ILE A 10 11.75 22.20 2.68
C ILE A 10 10.79 21.46 1.74
N ASN A 11 10.89 21.72 0.43
CA ASN A 11 10.12 21.00 -0.56
C ASN A 11 10.56 19.54 -0.63
N GLU A 12 9.59 18.63 -0.65
CA GLU A 12 9.81 17.20 -0.77
C GLU A 12 9.95 16.71 -2.22
N TYR A 13 9.43 17.43 -3.20
CA TYR A 13 9.46 17.06 -4.62
C TYR A 13 10.81 17.40 -5.25
N PHE A 14 11.39 16.46 -6.01
CA PHE A 14 12.63 16.67 -6.78
C PHE A 14 13.78 17.24 -5.93
N ASN A 15 13.91 16.75 -4.70
CA ASN A 15 14.92 17.19 -3.76
C ASN A 15 15.89 16.05 -3.44
N PRO A 16 16.98 15.90 -4.21
CA PRO A 16 17.93 14.81 -4.02
C PRO A 16 18.68 14.89 -2.69
N SER A 17 18.77 16.06 -2.06
CA SER A 17 19.46 16.19 -0.76
C SER A 17 18.59 15.84 0.44
N LEU A 18 17.27 15.63 0.26
CA LEU A 18 16.33 15.45 1.36
C LEU A 18 16.62 14.17 2.16
N PHE A 19 16.58 13.00 1.52
CA PHE A 19 16.78 11.72 2.21
C PHE A 19 18.20 11.54 2.74
N PRO A 20 19.26 11.93 2.00
CA PRO A 20 20.61 11.90 2.55
C PRO A 20 20.78 12.82 3.77
N GLY A 21 20.10 13.97 3.79
CA GLY A 21 20.08 14.86 4.96
C GLY A 21 19.26 14.32 6.14
N MET A 22 18.17 13.58 5.87
CA MET A 22 17.31 12.98 6.90
C MET A 22 17.88 11.71 7.52
N TYR A 23 18.58 10.91 6.72
CA TYR A 23 19.14 9.62 7.12
C TYR A 23 20.64 9.54 6.82
N PRO A 24 21.48 10.36 7.47
CA PRO A 24 22.88 10.36 7.11
C PRO A 24 23.60 9.04 7.49
N THR A 25 23.03 8.23 8.40
CA THR A 25 23.49 6.86 8.69
C THR A 25 23.20 5.87 7.57
N LEU A 26 22.15 6.12 6.77
CA LEU A 26 21.81 5.32 5.60
C LEU A 26 22.51 5.83 4.33
N PHE A 27 22.80 7.13 4.28
CA PHE A 27 23.48 7.80 3.18
C PHE A 27 24.77 8.47 3.67
N PRO A 28 25.83 7.70 3.99
CA PRO A 28 27.03 8.22 4.64
C PRO A 28 27.77 9.29 3.81
N TYR A 29 27.64 9.23 2.49
CA TYR A 29 28.26 10.20 1.57
C TYR A 29 27.39 11.42 1.27
N GLY A 30 26.13 11.45 1.71
CA GLY A 30 25.20 12.53 1.37
C GLY A 30 24.66 12.46 -0.07
N ASP A 31 25.02 11.42 -0.82
CA ASP A 31 24.67 11.23 -2.23
C ASP A 31 23.58 10.14 -2.40
N CYS A 32 23.22 9.84 -3.65
CA CYS A 32 22.23 8.80 -4.01
C CYS A 32 20.82 9.05 -3.47
N GLY A 33 20.42 10.31 -3.29
CA GLY A 33 19.05 10.65 -2.93
C GLY A 33 18.01 10.31 -4.00
N PHE A 34 16.74 10.50 -3.67
CA PHE A 34 15.63 10.27 -4.57
C PHE A 34 15.49 11.38 -5.62
N GLU A 35 14.98 11.01 -6.79
CA GLU A 35 14.60 11.97 -7.85
C GLU A 35 15.73 12.92 -8.29
N ASP A 36 16.97 12.43 -8.27
CA ASP A 36 18.10 13.17 -8.81
C ASP A 36 17.98 13.29 -10.34
N GLU A 37 17.86 14.51 -10.85
CA GLU A 37 17.75 14.79 -12.29
C GLU A 37 18.99 14.38 -13.07
N ARG A 38 20.15 14.26 -12.40
CA ARG A 38 21.41 13.83 -13.01
C ARG A 38 21.42 12.33 -13.30
N ARG A 39 20.48 11.56 -12.76
CA ARG A 39 20.40 10.11 -12.92
C ARG A 39 19.79 9.74 -14.27
N ASP A 40 20.49 8.90 -15.02
CA ASP A 40 20.06 8.30 -16.28
C ASP A 40 20.24 6.77 -16.22
N PRO A 41 19.18 5.95 -16.37
CA PRO A 41 17.78 6.33 -16.59
C PRO A 41 17.12 6.96 -15.36
N LYS A 42 16.08 7.77 -15.58
CA LYS A 42 15.26 8.33 -14.49
C LYS A 42 14.55 7.21 -13.74
N LEU A 43 14.66 7.22 -12.41
CA LEU A 43 13.95 6.30 -11.53
C LEU A 43 12.75 6.98 -10.87
N SER A 44 11.63 6.27 -10.78
CA SER A 44 10.50 6.74 -9.96
C SER A 44 10.85 6.65 -8.47
N LEU A 45 10.13 7.43 -7.66
CA LEU A 45 10.25 7.39 -6.20
C LEU A 45 10.04 5.96 -5.67
N GLU A 46 9.00 5.29 -6.15
CA GLU A 46 8.64 3.93 -5.75
C GLU A 46 9.71 2.90 -6.14
N LEU A 47 10.18 2.93 -7.39
CA LEU A 47 11.20 1.98 -7.87
C LEU A 47 12.53 2.16 -7.14
N HIS A 48 12.91 3.42 -6.87
CA HIS A 48 14.12 3.67 -6.10
C HIS A 48 13.95 3.25 -4.63
N ALA A 49 12.75 3.37 -4.05
CA ALA A 49 12.48 2.94 -2.68
C ALA A 49 12.54 1.41 -2.57
N GLU A 50 11.91 0.70 -3.50
CA GLU A 50 11.98 -0.76 -3.65
C GLU A 50 13.44 -1.22 -3.73
N TYR A 51 14.20 -0.63 -4.66
CA TYR A 51 15.63 -0.92 -4.79
C TYR A 51 16.40 -0.73 -3.47
N LEU A 52 16.18 0.37 -2.74
CA LEU A 52 16.87 0.60 -1.46
C LEU A 52 16.49 -0.44 -0.39
N LEU A 53 15.26 -0.94 -0.38
CA LEU A 53 14.82 -1.99 0.54
C LEU A 53 15.43 -3.36 0.20
N ASP A 54 15.73 -3.60 -1.08
CA ASP A 54 16.34 -4.82 -1.61
C ASP A 54 17.88 -4.80 -1.58
N ILE A 55 18.50 -3.68 -1.18
CA ILE A 55 19.96 -3.61 -1.03
C ILE A 55 20.43 -4.64 0.00
N ASP A 56 21.52 -5.32 -0.37
CA ASP A 56 22.19 -6.29 0.49
C ASP A 56 22.59 -5.71 1.86
N GLY A 57 22.53 -6.54 2.89
CA GLY A 57 22.73 -6.16 4.29
C GLY A 57 21.50 -5.56 4.98
N GLY A 58 20.44 -5.19 4.24
CA GLY A 58 19.13 -4.84 4.82
C GLY A 58 19.11 -3.60 5.71
N MET A 59 20.08 -2.69 5.54
CA MET A 59 20.20 -1.48 6.37
C MET A 59 18.96 -0.57 6.28
N PHE A 60 18.36 -0.46 5.09
CA PHE A 60 17.17 0.36 4.86
C PHE A 60 15.90 -0.29 5.43
N ARG A 61 15.68 -1.59 5.15
CA ARG A 61 14.49 -2.32 5.59
C ARG A 61 14.45 -2.56 7.10
N LYS A 62 15.61 -2.63 7.77
CA LYS A 62 15.71 -2.75 9.23
C LYS A 62 15.77 -1.39 9.95
N HIS A 63 15.81 -0.28 9.23
CA HIS A 63 15.86 1.05 9.85
C HIS A 63 14.50 1.40 10.46
N TRP A 64 14.51 1.75 11.74
CA TRP A 64 13.32 1.97 12.59
C TRP A 64 12.26 2.93 12.04
N SER A 65 12.62 3.91 11.20
CA SER A 65 11.69 4.90 10.65
C SER A 65 11.71 5.06 9.13
N PHE A 66 12.64 4.42 8.41
CA PHE A 66 12.83 4.70 6.98
C PHE A 66 11.60 4.26 6.18
N LEU A 67 11.18 3.01 6.36
CA LEU A 67 9.97 2.42 5.79
C LEU A 67 8.73 3.28 6.03
N PHE A 68 8.54 3.73 7.28
CA PHE A 68 7.41 4.57 7.64
C PHE A 68 7.40 5.90 6.86
N VAL A 69 8.55 6.59 6.80
CA VAL A 69 8.63 7.90 6.15
C VAL A 69 8.46 7.78 4.64
N ILE A 70 9.13 6.83 3.99
CA ILE A 70 9.01 6.65 2.54
C ILE A 70 7.59 6.24 2.14
N PHE A 71 6.96 5.34 2.91
CA PHE A 71 5.57 4.95 2.70
C PHE A 71 4.62 6.15 2.81
N ASN A 72 4.75 6.95 3.87
CA ASN A 72 3.91 8.14 4.07
C ASN A 72 4.13 9.19 2.97
N LEU A 73 5.37 9.36 2.49
CA LEU A 73 5.68 10.25 1.37
C LEU A 73 4.97 9.79 0.09
N ILE A 74 5.08 8.50 -0.25
CA ILE A 74 4.41 7.92 -1.42
C ILE A 74 2.89 8.09 -1.32
N GLN A 75 2.30 7.79 -0.15
CA GLN A 75 0.85 7.95 0.06
C GLN A 75 0.41 9.41 -0.07
N ARG A 76 1.12 10.34 0.57
CA ARG A 76 0.86 11.77 0.49
C ARG A 76 0.91 12.27 -0.95
N ARG A 77 1.92 11.87 -1.72
CA ARG A 77 2.06 12.26 -3.13
C ARG A 77 0.95 11.70 -4.01
N LYS A 78 0.56 10.43 -3.81
CA LYS A 78 -0.61 9.84 -4.49
C LYS A 78 -1.88 10.64 -4.21
N VAL A 79 -2.12 11.02 -2.95
CA VAL A 79 -3.26 11.86 -2.56
C VAL A 79 -3.19 13.25 -3.22
N HIS A 80 -2.04 13.91 -3.20
CA HIS A 80 -1.87 15.23 -3.83
C HIS A 80 -2.12 15.19 -5.33
N PHE A 81 -1.55 14.20 -6.03
CA PHE A 81 -1.74 14.05 -7.46
C PHE A 81 -3.20 13.81 -7.83
N GLN A 82 -3.88 12.91 -7.10
CA GLN A 82 -5.28 12.60 -7.35
C GLN A 82 -6.21 13.78 -7.01
N THR A 83 -5.89 14.51 -5.94
CA THR A 83 -6.57 15.77 -5.60
C THR A 83 -6.39 16.79 -6.72
N HIS A 84 -5.18 16.92 -7.26
CA HIS A 84 -4.90 17.82 -8.37
C HIS A 84 -5.67 17.46 -9.64
N LEU A 85 -5.76 16.16 -9.98
CA LEU A 85 -6.51 15.70 -11.14
C LEU A 85 -8.01 15.88 -10.99
N ALA A 86 -8.56 15.50 -9.83
CA ALA A 86 -9.99 15.58 -9.57
C ALA A 86 -10.48 17.04 -9.40
N VAL A 87 -9.67 17.86 -8.74
CA VAL A 87 -9.89 19.29 -8.61
C VAL A 87 -9.16 19.99 -9.74
N GLN A 88 -9.75 19.97 -10.95
CA GLN A 88 -9.25 20.80 -12.05
C GLN A 88 -9.00 22.23 -11.54
N ARG A 89 -7.93 22.89 -12.02
CA ARG A 89 -7.53 24.25 -11.57
C ARG A 89 -8.70 25.25 -11.50
N LYS A 90 -9.70 25.12 -12.39
CA LYS A 90 -10.90 25.97 -12.43
C LYS A 90 -11.83 25.82 -11.22
N ASN A 91 -11.93 24.61 -10.64
CA ASN A 91 -12.84 24.32 -9.52
C ASN A 91 -12.15 24.45 -8.15
N PHE A 92 -10.80 24.54 -8.11
CA PHE A 92 -10.04 24.60 -6.86
C PHE A 92 -10.47 25.75 -5.96
N HIS A 93 -10.50 26.99 -6.47
CA HIS A 93 -10.91 28.15 -5.67
C HIS A 93 -12.35 28.03 -5.15
N ARG A 94 -13.26 27.45 -5.96
CA ARG A 94 -14.64 27.23 -5.54
C ARG A 94 -14.71 26.23 -4.39
N ILE A 95 -14.01 25.10 -4.50
CA ILE A 95 -13.99 24.05 -3.48
C ILE A 95 -13.29 24.53 -2.21
N ALA A 96 -12.16 25.22 -2.32
CA ALA A 96 -11.45 25.82 -1.19
C ALA A 96 -12.34 26.81 -0.42
N ASN A 97 -13.03 27.71 -1.14
CA ASN A 97 -13.98 28.62 -0.52
C ASN A 97 -15.16 27.89 0.13
N GLN A 98 -15.66 26.81 -0.48
CA GLN A 98 -16.70 25.98 0.12
C GLN A 98 -16.23 25.31 1.41
N ILE A 99 -14.99 24.82 1.47
CA ILE A 99 -14.39 24.24 2.68
C ILE A 99 -14.31 25.29 3.79
N THR A 100 -13.81 26.49 3.48
CA THR A 100 -13.67 27.58 4.46
C THR A 100 -15.01 28.09 4.97
N ASN A 101 -16.04 28.07 4.13
CA ASN A 101 -17.37 28.62 4.47
C ASN A 101 -18.28 27.63 5.21
N ILE A 102 -17.94 26.34 5.24
CA ILE A 102 -18.74 25.36 6.00
C ILE A 102 -18.42 25.48 7.49
N SER A 103 -19.46 25.72 8.29
CA SER A 103 -19.30 25.82 9.73
C SER A 103 -19.03 24.45 10.37
N THR A 104 -18.16 24.41 11.37
CA THR A 104 -17.86 23.21 12.15
C THR A 104 -19.11 22.63 12.83
N SER A 105 -20.04 23.48 13.25
CA SER A 105 -21.30 23.05 13.85
C SER A 105 -22.20 22.32 12.86
N THR A 106 -22.25 22.74 11.59
CA THR A 106 -22.95 22.02 10.51
C THR A 106 -22.34 20.65 10.27
N LEU A 107 -21.01 20.50 10.28
CA LEU A 107 -20.35 19.20 10.13
C LEU A 107 -20.67 18.25 11.29
N LEU A 108 -20.66 18.76 12.52
CA LEU A 108 -21.01 17.99 13.73
C LEU A 108 -22.48 17.55 13.73
N GLN A 109 -23.39 18.39 13.28
CA GLN A 109 -24.81 18.04 13.14
C GLN A 109 -25.00 16.97 12.07
N LEU A 110 -24.36 17.15 10.91
CA LEU A 110 -24.40 16.20 9.81
C LEU A 110 -23.83 14.83 10.23
N SER A 111 -22.72 14.80 10.96
CA SER A 111 -22.11 13.53 11.43
C SER A 111 -23.05 12.78 12.37
N LYS A 112 -23.61 13.46 13.38
CA LYS A 112 -24.57 12.88 14.33
C LYS A 112 -25.82 12.35 13.63
N LYS A 113 -26.30 13.07 12.61
CA LYS A 113 -27.47 12.69 11.84
C LYS A 113 -27.21 11.46 10.96
N ILE A 114 -26.04 11.39 10.32
CA ILE A 114 -25.62 10.21 9.54
C ILE A 114 -25.49 8.98 10.46
N GLU A 115 -24.93 9.14 11.67
CA GLU A 115 -24.81 8.08 12.65
C GLU A 115 -26.17 7.56 13.15
N ALA A 116 -27.14 8.46 13.37
CA ALA A 116 -28.45 8.13 13.90
C ALA A 116 -29.42 7.58 12.84
N GLU A 117 -29.53 8.21 11.67
CA GLU A 117 -30.64 7.97 10.73
C GLU A 117 -30.31 6.93 9.65
N LYS A 118 -29.03 6.53 9.47
CA LYS A 118 -28.52 5.64 8.41
C LYS A 118 -28.96 6.01 6.97
N THR A 119 -29.67 7.12 6.80
CA THR A 119 -30.36 7.58 5.60
C THR A 119 -30.25 9.09 5.53
N VAL A 120 -30.08 9.64 4.32
CA VAL A 120 -29.73 11.06 4.08
C VAL A 120 -30.93 11.83 3.50
N SER A 121 -32.16 11.41 3.82
CA SER A 121 -33.36 11.84 3.11
C SER A 121 -33.82 13.27 3.40
N THR A 122 -33.40 13.87 4.52
CA THR A 122 -33.84 15.22 4.95
C THR A 122 -32.63 16.07 5.33
N LEU A 123 -31.87 16.58 4.35
CA LEU A 123 -30.78 17.52 4.61
C LEU A 123 -31.25 18.97 4.51
N THR A 124 -30.80 19.81 5.44
CA THR A 124 -30.88 21.26 5.29
C THR A 124 -29.99 21.74 4.13
N PRO A 125 -30.18 22.96 3.59
CA PRO A 125 -29.34 23.47 2.50
C PRO A 125 -27.84 23.46 2.83
N SER A 126 -27.47 23.83 4.05
CA SER A 126 -26.08 23.83 4.53
C SER A 126 -25.51 22.41 4.67
N GLU A 127 -26.31 21.48 5.18
CA GLU A 127 -25.94 20.06 5.25
C GLU A 127 -25.81 19.43 3.85
N SER A 128 -26.67 19.81 2.91
CA SER A 128 -26.62 19.36 1.51
C SER A 128 -25.36 19.87 0.81
N GLN A 129 -24.96 21.12 1.06
CA GLN A 129 -23.71 21.66 0.56
C GLN A 129 -22.50 20.92 1.14
N ALA A 130 -22.49 20.65 2.45
CA ALA A 130 -21.45 19.85 3.10
C ALA A 130 -21.40 18.42 2.56
N MET A 131 -22.55 17.80 2.30
CA MET A 131 -22.65 16.46 1.72
C MET A 131 -22.17 16.41 0.26
N SER A 132 -22.49 17.43 -0.55
CA SER A 132 -21.98 17.57 -1.91
C SER A 132 -20.46 17.73 -1.94
N LEU A 133 -19.91 18.53 -1.03
CA LEU A 133 -18.46 18.64 -0.84
C LEU A 133 -17.86 17.30 -0.43
N LEU A 134 -18.46 16.59 0.53
CA LEU A 134 -18.01 15.27 0.97
C LEU A 134 -17.99 14.26 -0.18
N ASN A 135 -19.01 14.26 -1.06
CA ASN A 135 -19.06 13.40 -2.24
C ASN A 135 -17.96 13.75 -3.26
N GLN A 136 -17.66 15.03 -3.44
CA GLN A 136 -16.54 15.48 -4.29
C GLN A 136 -15.20 14.99 -3.71
N VAL A 137 -14.98 15.14 -2.40
CA VAL A 137 -13.77 14.63 -1.71
C VAL A 137 -13.69 13.11 -1.77
N LYS A 138 -14.81 12.40 -1.60
CA LYS A 138 -14.88 10.93 -1.66
C LYS A 138 -14.51 10.39 -3.05
N THR A 139 -14.75 11.17 -4.11
CA THR A 139 -14.30 10.82 -5.47
C THR A 139 -12.77 10.84 -5.55
N ILE A 140 -12.12 11.80 -4.89
CA ILE A 140 -10.66 11.92 -4.81
C ILE A 140 -10.03 10.73 -4.08
N THR A 141 -10.68 10.25 -3.01
CA THR A 141 -10.10 9.18 -2.17
C THR A 141 -10.11 7.81 -2.85
N THR A 142 -10.80 7.61 -3.98
CA THR A 142 -10.89 6.32 -4.68
C THR A 142 -9.55 5.70 -5.09
N HIS A 143 -8.51 6.54 -5.25
CA HIS A 143 -7.16 6.13 -5.64
C HIS A 143 -6.18 6.06 -4.46
N VAL A 144 -6.66 6.31 -3.23
CA VAL A 144 -5.88 6.20 -2.00
C VAL A 144 -6.05 4.79 -1.44
N PRO A 145 -4.99 3.96 -1.39
CA PRO A 145 -5.06 2.63 -0.79
C PRO A 145 -5.69 2.64 0.61
N GLY A 146 -6.52 1.66 0.91
CA GLY A 146 -7.20 1.54 2.21
C GLY A 146 -8.39 2.48 2.43
N SER A 147 -8.63 3.47 1.56
CA SER A 147 -9.75 4.39 1.70
C SER A 147 -11.11 3.72 1.45
N SER A 148 -12.19 4.35 1.90
CA SER A 148 -13.55 3.91 1.60
C SER A 148 -13.86 3.92 0.09
N GLY A 149 -13.26 4.86 -0.65
CA GLY A 149 -13.37 4.95 -2.11
C GLY A 149 -12.66 3.78 -2.81
N ALA A 150 -11.45 3.42 -2.37
CA ALA A 150 -10.71 2.28 -2.91
C ALA A 150 -11.45 0.96 -2.66
N LYS A 151 -12.04 0.79 -1.47
CA LYS A 151 -12.89 -0.36 -1.15
C LYS A 151 -14.13 -0.44 -2.05
N LEU A 152 -14.75 0.70 -2.39
CA LEU A 152 -15.88 0.73 -3.32
C LEU A 152 -15.46 0.37 -4.75
N ARG A 153 -14.31 0.88 -5.21
CA ARG A 153 -13.74 0.54 -6.51
C ARG A 153 -13.51 -0.96 -6.64
N MET A 154 -12.83 -1.56 -5.67
CA MET A 154 -12.57 -3.01 -5.61
C MET A 154 -13.85 -3.84 -5.65
N ARG A 155 -14.92 -3.41 -4.94
CA ARG A 155 -16.24 -4.06 -5.05
C ARG A 155 -16.85 -3.97 -6.46
N ASN A 156 -16.67 -2.84 -7.13
CA ASN A 156 -17.16 -2.69 -8.51
C ASN A 156 -16.36 -3.53 -9.50
N GLU A 157 -15.05 -3.69 -9.28
CA GLU A 157 -14.20 -4.61 -10.05
C GLU A 157 -14.67 -6.07 -9.85
N ILE A 158 -14.91 -6.52 -8.63
CA ILE A 158 -15.47 -7.85 -8.35
C ILE A 158 -16.82 -8.05 -9.07
N LYS A 159 -17.72 -7.06 -9.02
CA LYS A 159 -18.99 -7.12 -9.75
C LYS A 159 -18.80 -7.21 -11.27
N SER A 160 -17.82 -6.51 -11.82
CA SER A 160 -17.49 -6.60 -13.24
C SER A 160 -16.97 -7.99 -13.63
N TYR A 161 -16.19 -8.63 -12.75
CA TYR A 161 -15.77 -10.02 -12.90
C TYR A 161 -16.98 -10.96 -12.93
N PHE A 162 -17.96 -10.75 -12.06
CA PHE A 162 -19.18 -11.58 -12.05
C PHE A 162 -19.98 -11.43 -13.35
N GLY A 163 -20.08 -10.21 -13.87
CA GLY A 163 -20.76 -9.94 -15.13
C GLY A 163 -20.08 -10.59 -16.35
N TYR A 164 -18.74 -10.66 -16.37
CA TYR A 164 -17.99 -11.17 -17.52
C TYR A 164 -17.66 -12.67 -17.44
N PHE A 165 -17.22 -13.15 -16.26
CA PHE A 165 -16.79 -14.54 -16.05
C PHE A 165 -17.88 -15.43 -15.44
N GLY A 166 -18.95 -14.84 -14.90
CA GLY A 166 -19.98 -15.54 -14.14
C GLY A 166 -19.69 -15.56 -12.64
N MET A 167 -20.53 -16.27 -11.88
CA MET A 167 -20.40 -16.39 -10.43
C MET A 167 -19.09 -17.10 -10.04
N PRO A 168 -18.36 -16.65 -9.00
CA PRO A 168 -17.16 -17.32 -8.54
C PRO A 168 -17.54 -18.68 -7.92
N HIS A 169 -16.79 -19.71 -8.29
CA HIS A 169 -16.95 -21.05 -7.72
C HIS A 169 -16.21 -21.20 -6.38
N LEU A 170 -15.19 -20.39 -6.14
CA LEU A 170 -14.36 -20.42 -4.94
C LEU A 170 -14.20 -19.00 -4.39
N TYR A 171 -14.42 -18.86 -3.09
CA TYR A 171 -14.10 -17.67 -2.32
C TYR A 171 -13.36 -18.12 -1.06
N PHE A 172 -12.12 -17.71 -0.89
CA PHE A 172 -11.31 -18.07 0.27
C PHE A 172 -10.38 -16.93 0.66
N THR A 173 -10.03 -16.89 1.94
CA THR A 173 -9.02 -15.98 2.48
C THR A 173 -7.74 -16.77 2.66
N PHE A 174 -6.68 -16.37 1.98
CA PHE A 174 -5.36 -16.93 2.19
C PHE A 174 -4.63 -16.17 3.30
N ASN A 175 -4.34 -16.84 4.40
CA ASN A 175 -3.68 -16.23 5.57
C ASN A 175 -2.51 -17.10 6.05
N PRO A 176 -1.35 -17.08 5.36
CA PRO A 176 -0.19 -17.85 5.75
C PRO A 176 0.42 -17.27 7.04
N SER A 177 0.77 -18.14 8.00
CA SER A 177 1.39 -17.70 9.25
C SER A 177 2.89 -17.49 9.10
N ALA A 178 3.31 -16.24 8.97
CA ALA A 178 4.74 -15.88 8.90
C ALA A 178 5.53 -16.34 10.15
N VAL A 179 4.94 -16.22 11.34
CA VAL A 179 5.58 -16.57 12.62
C VAL A 179 5.85 -18.08 12.75
N HIS A 180 5.01 -18.92 12.13
CA HIS A 180 5.12 -20.38 12.23
C HIS A 180 5.76 -21.01 10.99
N SER A 181 6.09 -20.23 9.98
CA SER A 181 6.64 -20.73 8.72
C SER A 181 8.18 -20.82 8.77
N PRO A 182 8.79 -21.99 8.49
CA PRO A 182 10.23 -22.10 8.26
C PRO A 182 10.70 -21.24 7.08
N ILE A 183 9.87 -21.12 6.03
CA ILE A 183 10.18 -20.32 4.83
C ILE A 183 10.39 -18.86 5.20
N MET A 184 9.59 -18.32 6.12
CA MET A 184 9.77 -16.95 6.61
C MET A 184 11.12 -16.78 7.31
N GLN A 185 11.60 -17.79 8.03
CA GLN A 185 12.92 -17.74 8.69
C GLN A 185 14.06 -17.74 7.67
N VAL A 186 13.93 -18.54 6.60
CA VAL A 186 14.87 -18.53 5.47
C VAL A 186 14.89 -17.17 4.78
N ILE A 187 13.72 -16.61 4.44
CA ILE A 187 13.60 -15.29 3.80
C ILE A 187 14.16 -14.17 4.69
N PHE A 188 14.02 -14.29 6.01
CA PHE A 188 14.64 -13.38 6.97
C PHE A 188 16.19 -13.44 6.94
N GLY A 189 16.76 -14.54 6.43
CA GLY A 189 18.21 -14.78 6.34
C GLY A 189 18.76 -15.70 7.43
N ASP A 190 17.95 -16.65 7.93
CA ASP A 190 18.45 -17.69 8.83
C ASP A 190 18.94 -18.93 8.05
N ASP A 191 20.24 -18.97 7.80
CA ASP A 191 20.91 -20.06 7.08
C ASP A 191 20.96 -21.39 7.87
N SER A 192 20.53 -21.40 9.14
CA SER A 192 20.48 -22.64 9.95
C SER A 192 19.25 -23.50 9.67
N ILE A 193 18.27 -22.96 8.93
CA ILE A 193 17.01 -23.65 8.63
C ILE A 193 17.22 -24.59 7.45
N ASP A 194 17.27 -25.88 7.73
CA ASP A 194 17.34 -26.93 6.71
C ASP A 194 15.94 -27.22 6.14
N MET A 195 15.72 -26.81 4.90
CA MET A 195 14.48 -27.00 4.16
C MET A 195 14.36 -28.37 3.48
N ASP A 196 15.41 -29.20 3.49
CA ASP A 196 15.37 -30.56 2.95
C ASP A 196 14.72 -31.55 3.95
N LEU A 197 14.58 -31.13 5.21
CA LEU A 197 13.88 -31.90 6.25
C LEU A 197 12.36 -31.79 6.09
N GLU A 198 11.65 -32.90 6.34
CA GLU A 198 10.18 -32.93 6.37
C GLU A 198 9.59 -31.96 7.42
N HIS A 199 10.31 -31.82 8.54
CA HIS A 199 9.99 -30.89 9.62
C HIS A 199 11.23 -30.06 9.98
N PRO A 200 11.46 -28.93 9.30
CA PRO A 200 12.58 -28.06 9.59
C PRO A 200 12.58 -27.60 11.05
N LEU A 201 13.74 -27.68 11.70
CA LEU A 201 13.92 -27.12 13.04
C LEU A 201 13.88 -25.60 12.95
N VAL A 202 12.90 -24.99 13.62
CA VAL A 202 12.75 -23.53 13.67
C VAL A 202 13.08 -22.99 15.06
N PRO A 203 13.50 -21.72 15.19
CA PRO A 203 13.81 -21.11 16.47
C PRO A 203 12.60 -21.05 17.41
N ASP A 204 12.84 -20.72 18.67
CA ASP A 204 11.78 -20.54 19.66
C ASP A 204 10.71 -19.52 19.21
N PRO A 205 9.43 -19.71 19.61
CA PRO A 205 8.32 -18.86 19.18
C PRO A 205 8.55 -17.36 19.36
N HIS A 206 9.20 -16.96 20.46
CA HIS A 206 9.51 -15.56 20.73
C HIS A 206 10.49 -14.97 19.70
N ILE A 207 11.54 -15.73 19.35
CA ILE A 207 12.54 -15.31 18.35
C ILE A 207 11.90 -15.21 16.97
N ARG A 208 11.03 -16.16 16.60
CA ARG A 208 10.33 -16.10 15.31
C ARG A 208 9.44 -14.85 15.20
N ALA A 209 8.70 -14.53 16.26
CA ALA A 209 7.87 -13.32 16.30
C ALA A 209 8.72 -12.04 16.23
N LEU A 210 9.85 -12.01 16.94
CA LEU A 210 10.80 -10.89 16.90
C LEU A 210 11.34 -10.66 15.48
N ARG A 211 11.70 -11.73 14.76
CA ARG A 211 12.22 -11.64 13.39
C ARG A 211 11.19 -11.10 12.40
N VAL A 212 9.94 -11.56 12.48
CA VAL A 212 8.84 -11.02 11.65
C VAL A 212 8.65 -9.51 11.90
N ALA A 213 8.74 -9.06 13.15
CA ALA A 213 8.64 -7.65 13.48
C ALA A 213 9.88 -6.83 13.08
N ALA A 214 11.06 -7.43 13.13
CA ALA A 214 12.34 -6.77 12.84
C ALA A 214 12.56 -6.50 11.35
N ASP A 215 11.92 -7.28 10.46
CA ASP A 215 12.05 -7.14 9.02
C ASP A 215 10.67 -7.27 8.32
N PRO A 216 9.89 -6.17 8.28
CA PRO A 216 8.58 -6.17 7.63
C PRO A 216 8.63 -6.44 6.13
N VAL A 217 9.77 -6.18 5.47
CA VAL A 217 9.96 -6.46 4.05
C VAL A 217 10.04 -7.97 3.84
N ALA A 218 10.87 -8.68 4.62
CA ALA A 218 10.90 -10.14 4.59
C ALA A 218 9.52 -10.76 4.85
N ALA A 219 8.71 -10.17 5.72
CA ALA A 219 7.34 -10.63 5.98
C ALA A 219 6.41 -10.43 4.75
N ALA A 220 6.57 -9.33 4.02
CA ALA A 220 5.86 -9.08 2.77
C ALA A 220 6.31 -10.04 1.66
N ASP A 221 7.61 -10.28 1.52
CA ASP A 221 8.18 -11.23 0.56
C ASP A 221 7.69 -12.65 0.82
N PHE A 222 7.63 -13.06 2.10
CA PHE A 222 7.05 -14.33 2.49
C PHE A 222 5.58 -14.45 2.09
N PHE A 223 4.79 -13.40 2.32
CA PHE A 223 3.38 -13.40 1.93
C PHE A 223 3.27 -13.52 0.41
N GLU A 224 4.04 -12.73 -0.34
CA GLU A 224 4.06 -12.77 -1.81
C GLU A 224 4.44 -14.14 -2.34
N PHE A 225 5.55 -14.69 -1.85
CA PHE A 225 6.00 -16.03 -2.17
C PHE A 225 4.90 -17.07 -1.91
N SER A 226 4.26 -17.01 -0.74
CA SER A 226 3.28 -18.00 -0.31
C SER A 226 2.05 -18.04 -1.21
N TRP A 227 1.47 -16.90 -1.58
CA TRP A 227 0.28 -16.89 -2.42
C TRP A 227 0.63 -17.20 -3.88
N ARG A 228 1.79 -16.75 -4.37
CA ARG A 228 2.28 -17.13 -5.71
C ARG A 228 2.57 -18.62 -5.80
N ALA A 229 3.19 -19.22 -4.78
CA ALA A 229 3.44 -20.66 -4.73
C ALA A 229 2.13 -21.46 -4.71
N LEU A 230 1.14 -21.02 -3.91
CA LEU A 230 -0.20 -21.62 -3.90
C LEU A 230 -0.83 -21.57 -5.30
N PHE A 231 -0.87 -20.39 -5.92
CA PHE A 231 -1.52 -20.21 -7.22
C PHE A 231 -0.75 -20.92 -8.35
N GLY A 232 0.57 -20.85 -8.33
CA GLY A 232 1.43 -21.44 -9.36
C GLY A 232 1.48 -22.95 -9.29
N THR A 233 1.58 -23.52 -8.10
CA THR A 233 1.80 -24.96 -7.91
C THR A 233 0.49 -25.70 -7.69
N LEU A 234 -0.35 -25.26 -6.76
CA LEU A 234 -1.59 -25.98 -6.42
C LEU A 234 -2.71 -25.68 -7.41
N LEU A 235 -2.87 -24.41 -7.77
CA LEU A 235 -3.96 -23.97 -8.65
C LEU A 235 -3.58 -23.97 -10.14
N GLY A 236 -2.32 -24.20 -10.46
CA GLY A 236 -1.83 -24.31 -11.84
C GLY A 236 -1.93 -23.00 -12.63
N TRP A 237 -1.81 -21.84 -11.98
CA TRP A 237 -1.79 -20.54 -12.65
C TRP A 237 -0.40 -20.19 -13.19
N ASP A 238 -0.33 -19.64 -14.39
CA ASP A 238 0.88 -19.08 -15.00
C ASP A 238 0.80 -17.54 -14.91
N PHE A 239 1.68 -16.96 -14.10
CA PHE A 239 1.76 -15.52 -13.88
C PHE A 239 2.38 -14.76 -15.05
N GLU A 240 3.25 -15.40 -15.84
CA GLU A 240 3.88 -14.76 -17.00
C GLU A 240 2.88 -14.65 -18.15
N GLN A 241 2.11 -15.73 -18.37
CA GLN A 241 1.15 -15.80 -19.45
C GLN A 241 -0.27 -15.36 -19.06
N ASN A 242 -0.49 -15.05 -17.78
CA ASN A 242 -1.79 -14.68 -17.21
C ASN A 242 -2.92 -15.65 -17.61
N ARG A 243 -2.64 -16.95 -17.52
CA ARG A 243 -3.59 -18.03 -17.84
C ARG A 243 -3.30 -19.27 -17.01
N THR A 244 -4.23 -20.22 -17.01
CA THR A 244 -3.96 -21.53 -16.41
C THR A 244 -2.95 -22.32 -17.27
N LYS A 245 -2.05 -23.03 -16.61
CA LYS A 245 -1.16 -24.03 -17.20
C LYS A 245 -1.95 -25.12 -17.95
N PRO A 246 -1.36 -25.77 -18.98
CA PRO A 246 -2.04 -26.78 -19.80
C PRO A 246 -2.60 -27.98 -19.01
N GLY A 247 -1.99 -28.32 -17.87
CA GLY A 247 -2.45 -29.42 -17.00
C GLY A 247 -3.54 -29.05 -15.99
N GLY A 248 -3.89 -27.76 -15.87
CA GLY A 248 -4.75 -27.28 -14.80
C GLY A 248 -4.10 -27.36 -13.41
N GLY A 249 -4.89 -27.09 -12.37
CA GLY A 249 -4.53 -27.33 -10.97
C GLY A 249 -5.53 -28.28 -10.29
N VAL A 250 -5.52 -28.30 -8.96
CA VAL A 250 -6.41 -29.15 -8.14
C VAL A 250 -7.91 -28.94 -8.44
N PHE A 251 -8.31 -27.74 -8.87
CA PHE A 251 -9.68 -27.41 -9.24
C PHE A 251 -9.92 -27.39 -10.77
N GLY A 252 -9.01 -27.98 -11.55
CA GLY A 252 -9.04 -27.93 -13.01
C GLY A 252 -8.52 -26.60 -13.55
N HIS A 253 -9.14 -26.09 -14.62
CA HIS A 253 -8.69 -24.86 -15.27
C HIS A 253 -9.34 -23.61 -14.70
N ILE A 254 -8.51 -22.68 -14.22
CA ILE A 254 -8.95 -21.37 -13.74
C ILE A 254 -9.14 -20.44 -14.94
N ARG A 255 -10.37 -19.97 -15.13
CA ARG A 255 -10.67 -18.99 -16.18
C ARG A 255 -10.19 -17.59 -15.82
N ALA A 256 -10.37 -17.20 -14.56
CA ALA A 256 -9.94 -15.92 -14.01
C ALA A 256 -9.93 -16.01 -12.48
N PHE A 257 -9.13 -15.15 -11.84
CA PHE A 257 -9.21 -14.90 -10.41
C PHE A 257 -9.10 -13.40 -10.15
N TYR A 258 -9.62 -12.95 -9.02
CA TYR A 258 -9.45 -11.60 -8.53
C TYR A 258 -8.98 -11.69 -7.08
N GLY A 259 -7.89 -10.99 -6.76
CA GLY A 259 -7.24 -11.07 -5.46
C GLY A 259 -6.94 -9.68 -4.91
N CYS A 260 -7.05 -9.56 -3.59
CA CYS A 260 -6.78 -8.32 -2.86
C CYS A 260 -5.97 -8.66 -1.61
N SER A 261 -4.99 -7.82 -1.30
CA SER A 261 -4.24 -7.85 -0.05
C SER A 261 -4.51 -6.57 0.74
N GLU A 262 -4.56 -6.68 2.07
CA GLU A 262 -4.59 -5.54 3.00
C GLU A 262 -3.23 -5.37 3.67
#